data_AF-A0A7C0XVX4-F1
#
_entry.id   AF-A0A7C0XVX4-F1
#
_cell.length_a   1.000
_cell.length_b   1.000
_cell.length_c   1.000
_cell.angle_alpha   90.00
_cell.angle_beta   90.00
_cell.angle_gamma   90.00
#
_symmetry.space_group_name_H-M   'P 1'
#
loop_
_entity.id
_entity.type
_entity.pdbx_description
1 polymer ?
#
loop_
_entity_poly.entity_id
_entity_poly.type
_entity_poly.pdbx_seq_one_letter_code
_entity_poly.pdbx_strand_id
1 'polypeptide(L)'
;SEFTQFLGWDPDVYNNRIPPDKYYETPTQFLVEDGICVFRSGWDEDAVWMALLADHIPCGSSHRECHKSSFSIFAEGEYLAIDCGDGRIFNPIYQVALGIFKVPKYIETKTRIDLEGPRGHNLVLIDEIDGSQHLGIPSAGIVMREAGDKAYLQNYFTTEFLDYAEVWIPNEGFYFRDRVNVNNRRHVIFPHHQYFIIYDELDEIVEGREHVYDWQLHLGGKVIDTDVVLGGLRNNKLKKAAGRLIVDGKELPWGLDSNMDFKFEDMDKNIIKKIKNPKEILWYTKNEKDRDIGMKVGFFYPYQMELIFGLGVSDHYQHSYTDPFVHPYLRARVKSEDAKYLVVLYPFKKKDDIKPEFIYEKKGIICGKVKYGKRLDIIYVGDKRNGISSDNLKSDGKLVFLSIENGNPVSCLVVRGKRISYKGKELVSLSEKVDSVAIKYKNDKLIGHINGSISDLNIKVKGKFSKCMIRADGKPDMPKNPNKWKKVNCYSSDEFTEIKGIDVKGGISFIFEK
;
A
#
# COMPACT_ATOMS: atom_id res chain seq x y z
N SER A 1 -14.58 11.67 11.90
CA SER A 1 -14.34 10.88 13.13
C SER A 1 -14.13 9.40 12.82
N GLU A 2 -13.21 9.10 11.90
CA GLU A 2 -12.64 7.75 11.69
C GLU A 2 -11.17 7.66 12.13
N PHE A 3 -10.55 8.82 12.42
CA PHE A 3 -9.38 8.93 13.29
C PHE A 3 -9.57 8.14 14.60
N THR A 4 -10.82 8.04 15.04
CA THR A 4 -11.32 7.31 16.21
C THR A 4 -11.46 5.79 16.02
N GLN A 5 -11.49 5.24 14.79
CA GLN A 5 -11.56 3.78 14.62
C GLN A 5 -10.19 3.09 14.71
N PHE A 6 -9.10 3.75 14.33
CA PHE A 6 -7.74 3.21 14.50
C PHE A 6 -7.10 3.58 15.85
N LEU A 7 -7.32 4.81 16.37
CA LEU A 7 -6.98 5.11 17.77
C LEU A 7 -7.91 4.41 18.78
N GLY A 8 -9.08 3.93 18.32
CA GLY A 8 -10.08 3.24 19.14
C GLY A 8 -9.65 1.90 19.70
N TRP A 9 -8.47 1.42 19.32
CA TRP A 9 -7.92 0.17 19.81
C TRP A 9 -7.12 0.35 21.09
N ASP A 10 -6.68 1.58 21.39
CA ASP A 10 -6.10 1.94 22.68
C ASP A 10 -7.04 2.90 23.43
N PRO A 11 -7.80 2.42 24.44
CA PRO A 11 -8.76 3.23 25.17
C PRO A 11 -8.15 4.49 25.82
N ASP A 12 -6.86 4.48 26.15
CA ASP A 12 -6.21 5.62 26.81
C ASP A 12 -5.84 6.72 25.80
N VAL A 13 -5.52 6.35 24.56
CA VAL A 13 -5.31 7.32 23.48
C VAL A 13 -6.65 7.80 22.92
N TYR A 14 -7.62 6.89 22.72
CA TYR A 14 -8.97 7.20 22.25
C TYR A 14 -9.70 8.21 23.16
N ASN A 15 -9.59 8.05 24.47
CA ASN A 15 -10.24 8.94 25.44
C ASN A 15 -9.43 10.23 25.71
N ASN A 16 -8.43 10.55 24.88
CA ASN A 16 -7.53 11.70 25.04
C ASN A 16 -6.84 11.76 26.42
N ARG A 17 -6.66 10.62 27.10
CA ARG A 17 -6.00 10.59 28.42
C ARG A 17 -4.49 10.76 28.26
N ILE A 18 -3.94 10.23 27.17
CA ILE A 18 -2.53 10.34 26.83
C ILE A 18 -2.41 10.76 25.36
N PRO A 19 -1.72 11.89 25.07
CA PRO A 19 -1.36 12.25 23.70
C PRO A 19 -0.64 11.10 22.98
N PRO A 20 -0.99 10.76 21.72
CA PRO A 20 -0.40 9.62 21.01
C PRO A 20 1.15 9.63 20.95
N ASP A 21 1.76 10.81 20.84
CA ASP A 21 3.22 11.02 20.81
C ASP A 21 3.92 10.73 22.15
N LYS A 22 3.16 10.73 23.25
CA LYS A 22 3.65 10.30 24.56
C LYS A 22 3.55 8.80 24.75
N TYR A 23 2.64 8.14 24.04
CA TYR A 23 2.35 6.72 24.16
C TYR A 23 3.18 5.86 23.19
N TYR A 24 3.14 6.18 21.89
CA TYR A 24 3.84 5.44 20.84
C TYR A 24 5.27 5.97 20.61
N GLU A 25 6.22 5.08 20.29
CA GLU A 25 7.61 5.45 19.95
C GLU A 25 7.72 6.11 18.56
N THR A 26 6.89 5.65 17.63
CA THR A 26 6.83 6.11 16.23
C THR A 26 5.37 6.30 15.81
N PRO A 27 5.03 7.13 14.82
CA PRO A 27 3.65 7.25 14.36
C PRO A 27 3.15 6.00 13.62
N THR A 28 4.01 5.33 12.86
CA THR A 28 3.68 4.06 12.19
C THR A 28 3.48 2.96 13.22
N GLN A 29 2.36 2.22 13.10
CA GLN A 29 1.98 1.10 13.98
C GLN A 29 1.83 -0.21 13.20
N PHE A 30 2.17 -1.31 13.85
CA PHE A 30 1.98 -2.67 13.31
C PHE A 30 1.16 -3.48 14.32
N LEU A 31 -0.14 -3.64 14.06
CA LEU A 31 -1.04 -4.47 14.85
C LEU A 31 -1.04 -5.88 14.26
N VAL A 32 0.04 -6.61 14.54
CA VAL A 32 0.38 -7.85 13.82
C VAL A 32 -0.65 -8.94 14.05
N GLU A 33 -1.11 -9.11 15.29
CA GLU A 33 -2.12 -10.10 15.65
C GLU A 33 -3.46 -9.81 14.96
N ASP A 34 -3.76 -8.54 14.68
CA ASP A 34 -4.98 -8.12 14.00
C ASP A 34 -4.83 -8.02 12.49
N GLY A 35 -3.60 -8.22 11.99
CA GLY A 35 -3.31 -8.11 10.58
C GLY A 35 -3.47 -6.69 10.05
N ILE A 36 -3.12 -5.67 10.82
CA ILE A 36 -3.26 -4.27 10.41
C ILE A 36 -1.91 -3.57 10.51
N CYS A 37 -1.56 -2.82 9.47
CA CYS A 37 -0.44 -1.89 9.51
C CYS A 37 -0.94 -0.49 9.18
N VAL A 38 -0.50 0.50 9.96
CA VAL A 38 -0.79 1.92 9.71
C VAL A 38 0.54 2.64 9.54
N PHE A 39 0.89 2.96 8.30
CA PHE A 39 2.00 3.87 8.02
C PHE A 39 1.55 5.30 8.27
N ARG A 40 2.35 6.11 8.95
CA ARG A 40 1.96 7.47 9.30
C ARG A 40 3.13 8.43 9.44
N SER A 41 3.00 9.65 8.91
CA SER A 41 4.06 10.67 8.97
C SER A 41 4.13 11.42 10.31
N GLY A 42 3.02 11.51 11.01
CA GLY A 42 2.87 12.28 12.25
C GLY A 42 1.42 12.22 12.74
N TRP A 43 1.11 12.80 13.88
CA TRP A 43 -0.24 12.73 14.50
C TRP A 43 -1.16 13.89 14.13
N ASP A 44 -0.75 14.74 13.20
CA ASP A 44 -1.52 15.90 12.74
C ASP A 44 -2.68 15.50 11.82
N GLU A 45 -3.63 16.43 11.64
CA GLU A 45 -4.81 16.25 10.77
C GLU A 45 -4.43 16.12 9.29
N ASP A 46 -3.33 16.75 8.89
CA ASP A 46 -2.84 16.75 7.51
C ASP A 46 -1.84 15.61 7.24
N ALA A 47 -1.60 14.74 8.24
CA ALA A 47 -0.65 13.63 8.15
C ALA A 47 -0.89 12.76 6.92
N VAL A 48 0.18 12.29 6.30
CA VAL A 48 0.13 11.22 5.31
C VAL A 48 0.04 9.91 6.04
N TRP A 49 -1.03 9.14 5.81
CA TRP A 49 -1.15 7.79 6.32
C TRP A 49 -1.74 6.80 5.32
N MET A 50 -1.38 5.54 5.51
CA MET A 50 -1.94 4.38 4.81
C MET A 50 -2.31 3.32 5.83
N ALA A 51 -3.56 2.86 5.80
CA ALA A 51 -3.93 1.60 6.43
C ALA A 51 -3.74 0.48 5.42
N LEU A 52 -3.06 -0.58 5.82
CA LEU A 52 -2.77 -1.77 5.03
C LEU A 52 -3.34 -2.99 5.78
N LEU A 53 -4.20 -3.75 5.11
CA LEU A 53 -4.94 -4.86 5.70
C LEU A 53 -4.29 -6.20 5.33
N ALA A 54 -4.13 -7.06 6.34
CA ALA A 54 -3.47 -8.35 6.30
C ALA A 54 -4.10 -9.27 7.36
N ASP A 55 -5.43 -9.33 7.42
CA ASP A 55 -6.15 -10.17 8.38
C ASP A 55 -5.90 -11.68 8.10
N HIS A 56 -5.41 -12.38 9.12
CA HIS A 56 -5.22 -13.83 9.13
C HIS A 56 -6.18 -14.54 10.09
N ILE A 57 -6.88 -13.79 10.95
CA ILE A 57 -7.77 -14.36 11.94
C ILE A 57 -9.13 -14.58 11.29
N PRO A 58 -9.71 -15.78 11.44
CA PRO A 58 -11.10 -15.95 11.08
C PRO A 58 -12.03 -15.11 11.99
N CYS A 59 -12.34 -13.87 11.64
CA CYS A 59 -13.46 -13.12 12.21
C CYS A 59 -14.82 -13.83 11.99
N GLY A 60 -15.49 -14.26 13.07
CA GLY A 60 -16.82 -14.89 13.00
C GLY A 60 -17.96 -13.94 12.58
N SER A 61 -17.66 -12.70 12.20
CA SER A 61 -18.67 -11.68 11.86
C SER A 61 -19.28 -11.91 10.48
N SER A 62 -20.57 -11.59 10.35
CA SER A 62 -21.25 -11.48 9.06
C SER A 62 -20.92 -10.20 8.29
N HIS A 63 -20.15 -9.28 8.87
CA HIS A 63 -19.70 -8.01 8.27
C HIS A 63 -18.28 -8.11 7.70
N ARG A 64 -17.92 -9.25 7.12
CA ARG A 64 -16.60 -9.41 6.49
C ARG A 64 -16.62 -8.96 5.05
N GLU A 65 -15.56 -8.25 4.68
CA GLU A 65 -15.28 -7.82 3.32
C GLU A 65 -14.10 -8.59 2.72
N CYS A 66 -14.05 -8.68 1.40
CA CYS A 66 -12.99 -9.40 0.66
C CYS A 66 -11.76 -8.52 0.42
N HIS A 67 -11.22 -7.91 1.48
CA HIS A 67 -10.28 -6.79 1.40
C HIS A 67 -8.83 -7.09 1.85
N LYS A 68 -8.42 -8.34 1.87
CA LYS A 68 -7.06 -8.71 2.32
C LYS A 68 -6.00 -8.19 1.33
N SER A 69 -4.87 -7.73 1.86
CA SER A 69 -3.84 -6.93 1.19
C SER A 69 -4.29 -5.54 0.73
N SER A 70 -5.57 -5.17 0.87
CA SER A 70 -6.02 -3.85 0.45
C SER A 70 -5.40 -2.74 1.30
N PHE A 71 -5.50 -1.52 0.80
CA PHE A 71 -5.07 -0.35 1.52
C PHE A 71 -6.04 0.81 1.32
N SER A 72 -6.00 1.77 2.23
CA SER A 72 -6.60 3.10 2.08
C SER A 72 -5.55 4.16 2.36
N ILE A 73 -5.63 5.32 1.71
CA ILE A 73 -4.69 6.43 1.88
C ILE A 73 -5.46 7.70 2.20
N PHE A 74 -4.99 8.37 3.23
CA PHE A 74 -5.46 9.69 3.61
C PHE A 74 -4.25 10.61 3.77
N ALA A 75 -4.39 11.82 3.26
CA ALA A 75 -3.35 12.84 3.35
C ALA A 75 -3.99 14.21 3.19
N GLU A 76 -3.40 15.23 3.82
CA GLU A 76 -3.85 16.62 3.68
C GLU A 76 -5.34 16.81 4.07
N GLY A 77 -5.85 15.99 4.98
CA GLY A 77 -7.21 16.08 5.51
C GLY A 77 -8.29 15.41 4.65
N GLU A 78 -7.94 14.48 3.76
CA GLU A 78 -8.89 13.80 2.86
C GLU A 78 -8.42 12.39 2.48
N TYR A 79 -9.36 11.50 2.14
CA TYR A 79 -9.07 10.20 1.56
C TYR A 79 -8.76 10.31 0.07
N LEU A 80 -7.54 9.93 -0.32
CA LEU A 80 -7.09 9.93 -1.72
C LEU A 80 -7.23 8.55 -2.36
N ALA A 81 -7.10 7.48 -1.57
CA ALA A 81 -7.46 6.12 -1.95
C ALA A 81 -8.42 5.55 -0.91
N ILE A 82 -9.57 5.04 -1.36
CA ILE A 82 -10.68 4.66 -0.48
C ILE A 82 -10.93 3.16 -0.48
N ASP A 83 -11.42 2.66 0.64
CA ASP A 83 -12.27 1.48 0.69
C ASP A 83 -13.71 1.90 0.34
N CYS A 84 -14.44 1.09 -0.42
CA CYS A 84 -15.79 1.45 -0.85
C CYS A 84 -16.83 1.36 0.27
N GLY A 85 -16.50 0.72 1.39
CA GLY A 85 -17.27 0.74 2.63
C GLY A 85 -18.48 -0.21 2.64
N ASP A 86 -19.26 -0.13 3.72
CA ASP A 86 -20.30 -1.11 4.02
C ASP A 86 -21.56 -0.94 3.15
N GLY A 87 -22.00 -2.02 2.52
CA GLY A 87 -23.23 -2.12 1.70
C GLY A 87 -24.56 -1.97 2.45
N ARG A 88 -24.55 -1.60 3.74
CA ARG A 88 -25.70 -1.48 4.66
C ARG A 88 -26.95 -0.79 4.09
N ILE A 89 -26.83 0.17 3.17
CA ILE A 89 -27.99 0.80 2.50
C ILE A 89 -28.87 -0.16 1.71
N PHE A 90 -28.29 -1.30 1.32
CA PHE A 90 -28.97 -2.35 0.57
C PHE A 90 -29.44 -3.50 1.48
N ASN A 91 -29.34 -3.37 2.80
CA ASN A 91 -29.97 -4.30 3.73
C ASN A 91 -31.49 -4.03 3.80
N PRO A 92 -32.37 -5.04 3.59
CA PRO A 92 -33.82 -4.87 3.60
C PRO A 92 -34.38 -4.20 4.85
N ILE A 93 -33.75 -4.38 6.01
CA ILE A 93 -34.18 -3.76 7.28
C ILE A 93 -33.95 -2.25 7.26
N TYR A 94 -32.82 -1.80 6.70
CA TYR A 94 -32.51 -0.38 6.52
C TYR A 94 -33.33 0.23 5.38
N GLN A 95 -33.57 -0.52 4.30
CA GLN A 95 -34.46 -0.09 3.21
C GLN A 95 -35.88 0.18 3.72
N VAL A 96 -36.42 -0.67 4.61
CA VAL A 96 -37.72 -0.44 5.25
C VAL A 96 -37.68 0.76 6.19
N ALA A 97 -36.62 0.93 6.98
CA ALA A 97 -36.43 2.10 7.85
C ALA A 97 -36.28 3.42 7.07
N LEU A 98 -35.78 3.37 5.83
CA LEU A 98 -35.61 4.51 4.92
C LEU A 98 -36.79 4.70 3.95
N GLY A 99 -37.84 3.89 4.04
CA GLY A 99 -39.03 3.98 3.16
C GLY A 99 -38.79 3.53 1.71
N ILE A 100 -37.73 2.75 1.46
CA ILE A 100 -37.35 2.20 0.15
C ILE A 100 -38.01 0.82 0.00
N PHE A 101 -39.15 0.74 -0.68
CA PHE A 101 -39.97 -0.48 -0.68
C PHE A 101 -39.67 -1.51 -1.77
N LYS A 102 -38.79 -1.24 -2.74
CA LYS A 102 -38.38 -2.19 -3.78
C LYS A 102 -37.01 -1.84 -4.37
N VAL A 103 -35.93 -2.32 -3.78
CA VAL A 103 -34.66 -2.41 -4.52
C VAL A 103 -34.72 -3.68 -5.37
N PRO A 104 -34.58 -3.60 -6.71
CA PRO A 104 -34.47 -4.79 -7.54
C PRO A 104 -33.32 -5.70 -7.05
N LYS A 105 -33.56 -7.00 -6.96
CA LYS A 105 -32.59 -8.00 -6.45
C LYS A 105 -31.22 -7.94 -7.14
N TYR A 106 -31.16 -7.50 -8.39
CA TYR A 106 -29.89 -7.33 -9.11
C TYR A 106 -29.06 -6.15 -8.57
N ILE A 107 -29.68 -5.08 -8.08
CA ILE A 107 -28.98 -3.95 -7.45
C ILE A 107 -28.34 -4.43 -6.15
N GLU A 108 -29.09 -5.10 -5.27
CA GLU A 108 -28.60 -5.67 -4.00
C GLU A 108 -27.40 -6.61 -4.20
N THR A 109 -27.47 -7.46 -5.23
CA THR A 109 -26.39 -8.39 -5.57
C THR A 109 -25.15 -7.64 -6.02
N LYS A 110 -25.32 -6.63 -6.87
CA LYS A 110 -24.22 -5.90 -7.48
C LYS A 110 -23.52 -4.97 -6.50
N THR A 111 -24.29 -4.31 -5.64
CA THR A 111 -23.76 -3.46 -4.58
C THR A 111 -22.95 -4.28 -3.60
N ARG A 112 -23.32 -5.53 -3.33
CA ARG A 112 -22.46 -6.43 -2.55
C ARG A 112 -21.13 -6.74 -3.23
N ILE A 113 -21.11 -6.88 -4.56
CA ILE A 113 -19.86 -7.13 -5.31
C ILE A 113 -18.95 -5.90 -5.27
N ASP A 114 -19.51 -4.71 -5.45
CA ASP A 114 -18.74 -3.46 -5.56
C ASP A 114 -18.38 -2.83 -4.20
N LEU A 115 -19.09 -3.19 -3.12
CA LEU A 115 -18.87 -2.66 -1.78
C LEU A 115 -18.20 -3.68 -0.85
N GLU A 116 -18.81 -4.87 -0.68
CA GLU A 116 -18.31 -5.92 0.23
C GLU A 116 -17.33 -6.88 -0.48
N GLY A 117 -17.41 -6.95 -1.81
CA GLY A 117 -16.63 -7.84 -2.65
C GLY A 117 -15.26 -7.27 -3.02
N PRO A 118 -14.35 -8.11 -3.55
CA PRO A 118 -12.96 -7.73 -3.76
C PRO A 118 -12.77 -6.62 -4.81
N ARG A 119 -13.78 -6.37 -5.65
CA ARG A 119 -13.82 -5.24 -6.61
C ARG A 119 -13.91 -3.88 -5.94
N GLY A 120 -14.37 -3.79 -4.68
CA GLY A 120 -14.49 -2.54 -3.94
C GLY A 120 -13.21 -2.06 -3.26
N HIS A 121 -12.09 -2.77 -3.42
CA HIS A 121 -10.90 -2.53 -2.61
C HIS A 121 -9.62 -2.37 -3.44
N ASN A 122 -8.64 -1.65 -2.89
CA ASN A 122 -7.34 -1.40 -3.51
C ASN A 122 -6.42 -2.63 -3.43
N LEU A 123 -6.72 -3.70 -4.16
CA LEU A 123 -6.00 -4.98 -4.14
C LEU A 123 -5.77 -5.54 -5.56
N VAL A 124 -5.17 -6.72 -5.65
CA VAL A 124 -5.06 -7.47 -6.91
C VAL A 124 -6.09 -8.60 -6.98
N LEU A 125 -6.91 -8.61 -8.02
CA LEU A 125 -7.81 -9.73 -8.33
C LEU A 125 -7.10 -10.74 -9.23
N ILE A 126 -7.48 -12.02 -9.10
CA ILE A 126 -6.95 -13.11 -9.93
C ILE A 126 -8.10 -13.89 -10.54
N ASP A 127 -8.12 -14.02 -11.87
CA ASP A 127 -9.17 -14.75 -12.60
C ASP A 127 -10.58 -14.34 -12.19
N GLU A 128 -10.82 -13.03 -12.20
CA GLU A 128 -12.14 -12.49 -11.92
C GLU A 128 -13.21 -13.18 -12.78
N ILE A 129 -14.17 -13.85 -12.13
CA ILE A 129 -15.29 -14.51 -12.80
C ILE A 129 -16.45 -13.52 -12.87
N ASP A 130 -16.61 -12.88 -14.03
CA ASP A 130 -17.71 -11.95 -14.33
C ASP A 130 -19.08 -12.56 -13.98
N GLY A 131 -19.90 -11.80 -13.26
CA GLY A 131 -21.29 -12.16 -12.94
C GLY A 131 -21.47 -13.21 -11.84
N SER A 132 -20.40 -13.67 -11.19
CA SER A 132 -20.54 -14.53 -10.02
C SER A 132 -20.83 -13.69 -8.78
N GLN A 133 -22.05 -13.86 -8.24
CA GLN A 133 -22.58 -13.13 -7.09
C GLN A 133 -21.73 -13.27 -5.81
N HIS A 134 -20.69 -14.12 -5.85
CA HIS A 134 -19.82 -14.49 -4.74
C HIS A 134 -18.41 -14.95 -5.17
N LEU A 135 -17.98 -14.84 -6.45
CA LEU A 135 -16.79 -15.60 -6.93
C LEU A 135 -15.84 -14.84 -7.89
N GLY A 136 -15.70 -13.52 -7.78
CA GLY A 136 -14.40 -12.94 -8.13
C GLY A 136 -13.40 -13.57 -7.17
N ILE A 137 -12.42 -14.34 -7.65
CA ILE A 137 -11.39 -14.88 -6.76
C ILE A 137 -10.46 -13.69 -6.52
N PRO A 138 -10.49 -13.06 -5.34
CA PRO A 138 -9.42 -12.11 -5.05
C PRO A 138 -8.12 -12.93 -5.09
N SER A 139 -6.96 -12.29 -5.06
CA SER A 139 -5.78 -13.02 -4.57
C SER A 139 -5.95 -13.53 -3.11
N ALA A 140 -7.15 -13.47 -2.52
CA ALA A 140 -7.46 -13.50 -1.10
C ALA A 140 -8.93 -13.84 -0.70
N GLY A 141 -9.66 -14.62 -1.51
CA GLY A 141 -10.83 -15.42 -1.10
C GLY A 141 -12.23 -14.79 -0.97
N ILE A 142 -13.24 -15.68 -1.03
CA ILE A 142 -14.69 -15.45 -0.83
C ILE A 142 -15.01 -15.16 0.65
N VAL A 143 -16.09 -14.41 0.89
CA VAL A 143 -16.85 -14.37 2.15
C VAL A 143 -17.48 -15.74 2.48
N MET A 144 -16.71 -16.69 3.01
CA MET A 144 -17.25 -17.89 3.67
C MET A 144 -16.81 -17.90 5.13
N ARG A 145 -17.78 -18.01 6.05
CA ARG A 145 -17.67 -17.75 7.49
C ARG A 145 -16.56 -18.51 8.25
N GLU A 146 -15.99 -19.57 7.69
CA GLU A 146 -15.10 -20.48 8.43
C GLU A 146 -13.75 -20.78 7.74
N ALA A 147 -13.52 -20.33 6.49
CA ALA A 147 -12.35 -20.75 5.70
C ALA A 147 -11.79 -19.66 4.78
N GLY A 148 -11.80 -18.40 5.22
CA GLY A 148 -11.20 -17.31 4.45
C GLY A 148 -9.69 -17.47 4.31
N ASP A 149 -9.15 -17.11 3.14
CA ASP A 149 -7.69 -17.06 2.89
C ASP A 149 -6.99 -16.23 3.98
N LYS A 150 -5.81 -16.62 4.42
CA LYS A 150 -5.08 -15.89 5.46
C LYS A 150 -4.12 -14.92 4.80
N ALA A 151 -4.10 -13.67 5.24
CA ALA A 151 -3.07 -12.71 4.89
C ALA A 151 -2.22 -12.45 6.13
N TYR A 152 -0.91 -12.40 6.01
CA TYR A 152 -0.02 -12.24 7.15
C TYR A 152 0.81 -10.97 7.00
N LEU A 153 0.80 -10.12 8.03
CA LEU A 153 1.73 -9.02 8.14
C LEU A 153 3.10 -9.55 8.59
N GLN A 154 4.12 -9.39 7.74
CA GLN A 154 5.46 -9.91 7.95
C GLN A 154 6.53 -8.88 7.58
N ASN A 155 7.78 -9.17 7.96
CA ASN A 155 8.97 -8.39 7.63
C ASN A 155 8.72 -6.87 7.73
N TYR A 156 8.28 -6.40 8.89
CA TYR A 156 7.93 -5.00 9.09
C TYR A 156 8.93 -4.31 10.02
N PHE A 157 9.13 -3.01 9.81
CA PHE A 157 9.93 -2.18 10.70
C PHE A 157 9.68 -0.69 10.43
N THR A 158 10.06 0.14 11.38
CA THR A 158 10.07 1.60 11.27
C THR A 158 11.47 2.15 11.46
N THR A 159 11.81 3.22 10.74
CA THR A 159 13.05 3.99 10.95
C THR A 159 12.76 5.48 10.80
N GLU A 160 13.71 6.32 11.17
CA GLU A 160 13.61 7.78 10.94
C GLU A 160 13.75 8.21 9.46
N PHE A 161 13.80 7.28 8.50
CA PHE A 161 14.01 7.62 7.09
C PHE A 161 13.15 6.86 6.10
N LEU A 162 12.62 5.71 6.50
CA LEU A 162 11.58 4.96 5.81
C LEU A 162 10.95 3.95 6.77
N ASP A 163 9.72 3.59 6.49
CA ASP A 163 9.08 2.42 7.09
C ASP A 163 8.80 1.37 6.02
N TYR A 164 8.63 0.12 6.44
CA TYR A 164 8.38 -0.99 5.54
C TYR A 164 7.48 -2.04 6.19
N ALA A 165 6.62 -2.66 5.37
CA ALA A 165 5.88 -3.85 5.73
C ALA A 165 5.63 -4.73 4.50
N GLU A 166 5.38 -6.01 4.77
CA GLU A 166 4.99 -6.98 3.76
C GLU A 166 3.69 -7.66 4.18
N VAL A 167 2.77 -7.79 3.22
CA VAL A 167 1.61 -8.70 3.34
C VAL A 167 1.89 -9.93 2.50
N TRP A 168 1.83 -11.10 3.13
CA TRP A 168 1.95 -12.39 2.44
C TRP A 168 0.62 -13.13 2.50
N ILE A 169 0.11 -13.49 1.32
CA ILE A 169 -1.06 -14.34 1.16
C ILE A 169 -0.59 -15.64 0.52
N PRO A 170 -0.42 -16.72 1.30
CA PRO A 170 -0.10 -18.01 0.75
C PRO A 170 -1.29 -18.63 0.01
N ASN A 171 -0.99 -19.45 -0.99
CA ASN A 171 -1.98 -20.36 -1.56
C ASN A 171 -2.24 -21.55 -0.60
N GLU A 172 -2.95 -21.29 0.49
CA GLU A 172 -3.32 -22.28 1.52
C GLU A 172 -4.84 -22.51 1.61
N GLY A 173 -5.63 -21.82 0.77
CA GLY A 173 -7.09 -21.87 0.79
C GLY A 173 -7.68 -23.17 0.25
N PHE A 174 -8.47 -23.88 1.07
CA PHE A 174 -9.09 -25.19 0.76
C PHE A 174 -9.97 -25.19 -0.50
N TYR A 175 -10.58 -24.05 -0.87
CA TYR A 175 -11.53 -23.95 -1.99
C TYR A 175 -10.93 -23.48 -3.32
N PHE A 176 -9.76 -22.84 -3.29
CA PHE A 176 -9.13 -22.26 -4.47
C PHE A 176 -7.78 -22.83 -4.83
N ARG A 177 -7.25 -23.76 -4.02
CA ARG A 177 -5.98 -24.42 -4.33
C ARG A 177 -5.96 -25.05 -5.73
N ASP A 178 -7.10 -25.52 -6.24
CA ASP A 178 -7.18 -26.09 -7.60
C ASP A 178 -7.44 -25.03 -8.70
N ARG A 179 -7.80 -23.79 -8.32
CA ARG A 179 -8.23 -22.72 -9.23
C ARG A 179 -7.22 -21.58 -9.36
N VAL A 180 -6.65 -21.12 -8.25
CA VAL A 180 -5.73 -19.97 -8.19
C VAL A 180 -4.44 -20.46 -7.53
N ASN A 181 -3.52 -20.94 -8.35
CA ASN A 181 -2.23 -21.49 -7.91
C ASN A 181 -1.19 -20.38 -7.74
N VAL A 182 -1.52 -19.33 -6.99
CA VAL A 182 -0.72 -18.10 -6.92
C VAL A 182 -0.42 -17.73 -5.48
N ASN A 183 0.85 -17.44 -5.18
CA ASN A 183 1.22 -16.72 -3.96
C ASN A 183 1.21 -15.22 -4.24
N ASN A 184 0.60 -14.43 -3.35
CA ASN A 184 0.68 -12.97 -3.42
C ASN A 184 1.57 -12.43 -2.30
N ARG A 185 2.52 -11.55 -2.65
CA ARG A 185 3.22 -10.68 -1.71
C ARG A 185 3.06 -9.22 -2.11
N ARG A 186 2.59 -8.41 -1.16
CA ARG A 186 2.55 -6.96 -1.27
C ARG A 186 3.59 -6.34 -0.37
N HIS A 187 4.52 -5.61 -0.97
CA HIS A 187 5.53 -4.83 -0.28
C HIS A 187 5.12 -3.38 -0.26
N VAL A 188 5.12 -2.76 0.92
CA VAL A 188 4.88 -1.31 1.06
C VAL A 188 6.11 -0.67 1.69
N ILE A 189 6.70 0.29 0.98
CA ILE A 189 7.75 1.17 1.52
C ILE A 189 7.13 2.56 1.70
N PHE A 190 7.36 3.18 2.85
CA PHE A 190 6.98 4.56 3.15
C PHE A 190 8.23 5.45 3.27
N PRO A 191 8.93 5.73 2.14
CA PRO A 191 10.15 6.52 2.14
C PRO A 191 9.90 7.94 2.65
N HIS A 192 10.78 8.36 3.55
CA HIS A 192 10.82 9.72 4.11
C HIS A 192 9.52 10.15 4.78
N HIS A 193 8.62 9.19 5.03
CA HIS A 193 7.29 9.41 5.54
C HIS A 193 6.47 10.40 4.70
N GLN A 194 6.63 10.36 3.36
CA GLN A 194 6.00 11.32 2.44
C GLN A 194 5.11 10.68 1.38
N TYR A 195 5.47 9.49 0.90
CA TYR A 195 4.78 8.84 -0.21
C TYR A 195 4.96 7.33 -0.12
N PHE A 196 4.15 6.58 -0.85
CA PHE A 196 4.17 5.12 -0.79
C PHE A 196 4.74 4.53 -2.06
N ILE A 197 5.55 3.48 -1.91
CA ILE A 197 5.93 2.56 -2.98
C ILE A 197 5.23 1.24 -2.67
N ILE A 198 4.43 0.76 -3.62
CA ILE A 198 3.78 -0.55 -3.56
C ILE A 198 4.41 -1.44 -4.62
N TYR A 199 4.91 -2.59 -4.20
CA TYR A 199 5.39 -3.64 -5.09
C TYR A 199 4.62 -4.92 -4.82
N ASP A 200 3.85 -5.40 -5.79
CA ASP A 200 3.17 -6.69 -5.74
C ASP A 200 3.96 -7.74 -6.53
N GLU A 201 4.22 -8.89 -5.91
CA GLU A 201 4.81 -10.11 -6.51
C GLU A 201 3.74 -11.21 -6.48
N LEU A 202 3.30 -11.66 -7.66
CA LEU A 202 2.30 -12.70 -7.86
C LEU A 202 2.99 -13.87 -8.56
N ASP A 203 3.29 -14.90 -7.78
CA ASP A 203 4.09 -16.05 -8.20
C ASP A 203 3.19 -17.27 -8.40
N GLU A 204 3.15 -17.79 -9.62
CA GLU A 204 2.53 -19.07 -9.92
C GLU A 204 3.28 -20.22 -9.22
N ILE A 205 2.51 -21.20 -8.73
CA ILE A 205 3.03 -22.38 -8.02
C ILE A 205 3.08 -23.62 -8.94
N VAL A 206 2.22 -23.69 -9.96
CA VAL A 206 2.12 -24.82 -10.89
C VAL A 206 2.40 -24.32 -12.30
N GLU A 207 3.59 -24.58 -12.83
CA GLU A 207 4.03 -24.04 -14.14
C GLU A 207 3.02 -24.24 -15.28
N GLY A 208 2.83 -23.18 -16.07
CA GLY A 208 2.18 -23.24 -17.39
C GLY A 208 0.72 -22.77 -17.43
N ARG A 209 0.18 -22.25 -16.33
CA ARG A 209 -1.19 -21.71 -16.24
C ARG A 209 -1.16 -20.18 -16.20
N GLU A 210 -1.66 -19.58 -17.27
CA GLU A 210 -1.91 -18.15 -17.26
C GLU A 210 -3.12 -17.79 -16.39
N HIS A 211 -2.98 -16.68 -15.69
CA HIS A 211 -4.01 -16.03 -14.90
C HIS A 211 -4.27 -14.61 -15.43
N VAL A 212 -5.45 -14.07 -15.18
CA VAL A 212 -5.76 -12.65 -15.37
C VAL A 212 -5.60 -11.94 -14.04
N TYR A 213 -4.69 -10.97 -13.99
CA TYR A 213 -4.43 -10.17 -12.80
C TYR A 213 -4.95 -8.74 -13.00
N ASP A 214 -5.70 -8.24 -12.02
CA ASP A 214 -6.25 -6.88 -12.03
C ASP A 214 -5.85 -6.11 -10.78
N TRP A 215 -4.89 -5.19 -10.91
CA TRP A 215 -4.50 -4.28 -9.83
C TRP A 215 -5.43 -3.06 -9.82
N GLN A 216 -6.01 -2.72 -8.67
CA GLN A 216 -7.06 -1.70 -8.55
C GLN A 216 -6.66 -0.52 -7.65
N LEU A 217 -7.11 0.68 -8.02
CA LEU A 217 -7.02 1.90 -7.21
C LEU A 217 -8.30 2.73 -7.30
N HIS A 218 -9.09 2.72 -6.23
CA HIS A 218 -10.28 3.52 -6.01
C HIS A 218 -9.91 4.92 -5.53
N LEU A 219 -10.26 5.92 -6.32
CA LEU A 219 -9.88 7.30 -6.07
C LEU A 219 -10.96 7.97 -5.20
N GLY A 220 -10.54 8.47 -4.04
CA GLY A 220 -11.39 9.17 -3.08
C GLY A 220 -11.42 10.68 -3.28
N GLY A 221 -12.06 11.39 -2.34
CA GLY A 221 -12.09 12.85 -2.31
C GLY A 221 -13.40 13.37 -1.73
N LYS A 222 -13.47 14.70 -1.55
CA LYS A 222 -14.69 15.36 -1.06
C LYS A 222 -15.92 14.91 -1.85
N VAL A 223 -16.95 14.48 -1.16
CA VAL A 223 -18.20 14.02 -1.78
C VAL A 223 -19.13 15.21 -2.03
N ILE A 224 -19.70 15.31 -3.23
CA ILE A 224 -20.61 16.39 -3.64
C ILE A 224 -21.90 15.83 -4.24
N ASP A 225 -22.98 16.59 -4.11
CA ASP A 225 -24.25 16.27 -4.76
C ASP A 225 -24.14 16.40 -6.29
N THR A 226 -24.91 15.57 -7.00
CA THR A 226 -25.08 15.67 -8.46
C THR A 226 -26.52 16.02 -8.81
N ASP A 227 -26.77 16.43 -10.06
CA ASP A 227 -28.14 16.60 -10.56
C ASP A 227 -28.76 15.30 -11.07
N VAL A 228 -28.05 14.18 -10.98
CA VAL A 228 -28.54 12.86 -11.41
C VAL A 228 -29.42 12.27 -10.31
N VAL A 229 -30.67 11.99 -10.68
CA VAL A 229 -31.62 11.29 -9.80
C VAL A 229 -31.54 9.81 -10.08
N LEU A 230 -31.38 9.05 -9.01
CA LEU A 230 -31.23 7.61 -9.09
C LEU A 230 -32.62 6.96 -9.21
N GLY A 231 -32.90 6.38 -10.38
CA GLY A 231 -34.20 5.77 -10.69
C GLY A 231 -34.61 4.74 -9.63
N GLY A 232 -35.69 5.00 -8.90
CA GLY A 232 -36.22 4.13 -7.84
C GLY A 232 -36.12 4.68 -6.41
N LEU A 233 -35.30 5.71 -6.17
CA LEU A 233 -35.24 6.43 -4.89
C LEU A 233 -35.92 7.80 -5.05
N ARG A 234 -37.09 8.01 -4.44
CA ARG A 234 -37.73 9.34 -4.44
C ARG A 234 -36.85 10.31 -3.66
N ASN A 235 -36.45 11.41 -4.31
CA ASN A 235 -35.79 12.60 -3.73
C ASN A 235 -34.30 12.51 -3.35
N ASN A 236 -33.56 11.43 -3.68
CA ASN A 236 -32.12 11.39 -3.43
C ASN A 236 -31.33 11.64 -4.72
N LYS A 237 -30.74 12.84 -4.80
CA LYS A 237 -29.66 13.14 -5.75
C LYS A 237 -28.51 12.18 -5.48
N LEU A 238 -27.99 11.53 -6.52
CA LEU A 238 -26.79 10.70 -6.39
C LEU A 238 -25.61 11.61 -6.06
N LYS A 239 -24.72 11.17 -5.17
CA LYS A 239 -23.49 11.89 -4.86
C LYS A 239 -22.33 11.37 -5.70
N LYS A 240 -21.26 12.14 -5.80
CA LYS A 240 -20.00 11.70 -6.42
C LYS A 240 -18.79 12.25 -5.68
N ALA A 241 -17.64 11.60 -5.83
CA ALA A 241 -16.37 12.22 -5.49
C ALA A 241 -16.17 13.49 -6.35
N ALA A 242 -15.68 14.56 -5.75
CA ALA A 242 -15.29 15.76 -6.46
C ALA A 242 -13.85 15.58 -6.91
N GLY A 243 -13.60 15.44 -8.21
CA GLY A 243 -12.22 15.31 -8.65
C GLY A 243 -12.01 15.36 -10.15
N ARG A 244 -10.75 15.46 -10.54
CA ARG A 244 -10.30 15.58 -11.92
C ARG A 244 -9.16 14.60 -12.11
N LEU A 245 -9.35 13.66 -13.02
CA LEU A 245 -8.33 12.70 -13.41
C LEU A 245 -7.63 13.21 -14.66
N ILE A 246 -6.32 13.47 -14.55
CA ILE A 246 -5.48 13.89 -15.67
C ILE A 246 -4.51 12.75 -15.99
N VAL A 247 -4.52 12.32 -17.25
CA VAL A 247 -3.61 11.30 -17.76
C VAL A 247 -2.83 11.86 -18.94
N ASP A 248 -1.51 11.83 -18.86
CA ASP A 248 -0.60 12.38 -19.88
C ASP A 248 -0.97 13.81 -20.32
N GLY A 249 -1.29 14.67 -19.33
CA GLY A 249 -1.68 16.07 -19.53
C GLY A 249 -3.12 16.28 -20.05
N LYS A 250 -3.90 15.22 -20.26
CA LYS A 250 -5.29 15.30 -20.69
C LYS A 250 -6.24 14.92 -19.56
N GLU A 251 -7.18 15.81 -19.26
CA GLU A 251 -8.27 15.48 -18.35
C GLU A 251 -9.18 14.43 -19.01
N LEU A 252 -9.37 13.31 -18.32
CA LEU A 252 -10.28 12.27 -18.74
C LEU A 252 -11.65 12.56 -18.13
N PRO A 253 -12.70 12.65 -18.97
CA PRO A 253 -14.05 12.80 -18.45
C PRO A 253 -14.41 11.56 -17.65
N TRP A 254 -14.87 11.78 -16.43
CA TRP A 254 -15.40 10.76 -15.55
C TRP A 254 -16.51 11.41 -14.72
N GLY A 255 -17.44 10.60 -14.23
CA GLY A 255 -18.62 11.11 -13.53
C GLY A 255 -19.87 11.12 -14.41
N LEU A 256 -20.98 11.40 -13.76
CA LEU A 256 -22.30 11.40 -14.38
C LEU A 256 -22.57 12.77 -15.00
N ASP A 257 -22.87 12.80 -16.30
CA ASP A 257 -23.44 13.97 -16.96
C ASP A 257 -24.96 13.99 -16.67
N SER A 258 -25.53 15.18 -16.51
CA SER A 258 -26.98 15.42 -16.47
C SER A 258 -27.77 14.74 -17.59
N ASN A 259 -27.13 14.47 -18.74
CA ASN A 259 -27.73 13.77 -19.88
C ASN A 259 -27.56 12.25 -19.84
N MET A 260 -26.88 11.71 -18.83
CA MET A 260 -26.59 10.29 -18.71
C MET A 260 -27.76 9.56 -18.02
N ASP A 261 -28.51 8.75 -18.76
CA ASP A 261 -29.50 7.82 -18.20
C ASP A 261 -28.75 6.63 -17.55
N PHE A 262 -28.22 6.87 -16.36
CA PHE A 262 -27.43 5.88 -15.64
C PHE A 262 -28.32 4.78 -15.06
N LYS A 263 -28.12 3.55 -15.51
CA LYS A 263 -28.75 2.35 -14.94
C LYS A 263 -27.69 1.56 -14.19
N PHE A 264 -28.02 1.09 -12.98
CA PHE A 264 -27.15 0.20 -12.20
C PHE A 264 -26.72 -1.06 -12.98
N GLU A 265 -27.56 -1.53 -13.89
CA GLU A 265 -27.30 -2.66 -14.77
C GLU A 265 -26.06 -2.44 -15.66
N ASP A 266 -25.69 -1.19 -15.94
CA ASP A 266 -24.60 -0.85 -16.85
C ASP A 266 -23.23 -0.71 -16.15
N MET A 267 -23.17 -0.63 -14.82
CA MET A 267 -21.92 -0.43 -14.07
C MET A 267 -20.79 -1.42 -14.41
N ASP A 268 -21.09 -2.68 -14.79
CA ASP A 268 -20.06 -3.70 -15.09
C ASP A 268 -19.51 -3.58 -16.52
N LYS A 269 -20.25 -2.89 -17.40
CA LYS A 269 -19.88 -2.66 -18.80
C LYS A 269 -19.16 -1.34 -19.00
N ASN A 270 -19.08 -0.52 -17.96
CA ASN A 270 -18.64 0.87 -18.06
C ASN A 270 -17.13 1.01 -17.84
N ILE A 271 -16.33 0.36 -18.68
CA ILE A 271 -15.00 0.89 -18.98
C ILE A 271 -15.24 2.28 -19.59
N ILE A 272 -15.04 3.32 -18.78
CA ILE A 272 -15.15 4.71 -19.21
C ILE A 272 -14.11 4.96 -20.30
N LYS A 273 -12.88 4.49 -20.04
CA LYS A 273 -11.76 4.68 -20.97
C LYS A 273 -10.71 3.60 -20.81
N LYS A 274 -10.22 3.08 -21.92
CA LYS A 274 -8.95 2.33 -21.98
C LYS A 274 -7.79 3.31 -22.14
N ILE A 275 -6.78 3.15 -21.30
CA ILE A 275 -5.59 4.00 -21.19
C ILE A 275 -4.38 3.10 -21.48
N LYS A 276 -3.63 3.43 -22.53
CA LYS A 276 -2.48 2.62 -22.96
C LYS A 276 -1.19 3.24 -22.45
N ASN A 277 -0.47 2.52 -21.58
CA ASN A 277 0.86 2.89 -21.08
C ASN A 277 0.94 4.34 -20.57
N PRO A 278 0.11 4.73 -19.59
CA PRO A 278 0.13 6.09 -19.06
C PRO A 278 1.52 6.40 -18.47
N LYS A 279 2.07 7.57 -18.81
CA LYS A 279 3.35 8.04 -18.26
C LYS A 279 3.13 8.87 -17.00
N GLU A 280 2.03 9.60 -16.97
CA GLU A 280 1.64 10.44 -15.83
C GLU A 280 0.16 10.30 -15.55
N ILE A 281 -0.18 10.07 -14.28
CA ILE A 281 -1.55 10.04 -13.78
C ILE A 281 -1.62 10.98 -12.57
N LEU A 282 -2.55 11.92 -12.60
CA LEU A 282 -2.81 12.88 -11.54
C LEU A 282 -4.29 12.83 -11.17
N TRP A 283 -4.54 12.62 -9.89
CA TRP A 283 -5.84 12.80 -9.30
C TRP A 283 -5.86 14.11 -8.50
N TYR A 284 -6.75 15.03 -8.86
CA TYR A 284 -6.99 16.26 -8.10
C TYR A 284 -8.36 16.19 -7.43
N THR A 285 -8.44 16.65 -6.19
CA THR A 285 -9.67 16.77 -5.44
C THR A 285 -9.57 17.96 -4.48
N LYS A 286 -10.57 18.10 -3.61
CA LYS A 286 -10.55 19.00 -2.47
C LYS A 286 -10.71 18.19 -1.20
N ASN A 287 -10.19 18.72 -0.09
CA ASN A 287 -10.56 18.23 1.24
C ASN A 287 -11.81 18.95 1.77
N GLU A 288 -12.24 18.55 2.97
CA GLU A 288 -13.34 19.16 3.72
C GLU A 288 -13.19 20.67 3.95
N LYS A 289 -11.95 21.17 4.04
CA LYS A 289 -11.65 22.60 4.19
C LYS A 289 -11.58 23.34 2.84
N ASP A 290 -12.07 22.71 1.77
CA ASP A 290 -12.05 23.20 0.38
C ASP A 290 -10.66 23.55 -0.18
N ARG A 291 -9.60 22.98 0.41
CA ARG A 291 -8.24 23.14 -0.10
C ARG A 291 -8.04 22.16 -1.25
N ASP A 292 -7.52 22.65 -2.37
CA ASP A 292 -7.04 21.79 -3.46
C ASP A 292 -5.93 20.89 -2.91
N ILE A 293 -6.00 19.62 -3.29
CA ILE A 293 -5.08 18.53 -2.94
C ILE A 293 -5.11 17.47 -4.04
N GLY A 294 -4.26 16.45 -3.95
CA GLY A 294 -4.32 15.35 -4.89
C GLY A 294 -3.30 14.26 -4.66
N MET A 295 -3.24 13.33 -5.61
CA MET A 295 -2.30 12.23 -5.63
C MET A 295 -1.72 12.05 -7.03
N LYS A 296 -0.39 12.03 -7.13
CA LYS A 296 0.31 11.58 -8.33
C LYS A 296 0.50 10.08 -8.25
N VAL A 297 0.14 9.38 -9.33
CA VAL A 297 0.22 7.93 -9.43
C VAL A 297 1.23 7.55 -10.51
N GLY A 298 2.23 6.76 -10.13
CA GLY A 298 3.30 6.29 -11.01
C GLY A 298 3.25 4.79 -11.19
N PHE A 299 3.06 4.33 -12.42
CA PHE A 299 3.15 2.91 -12.78
C PHE A 299 4.42 2.65 -13.56
N PHE A 300 5.27 1.78 -13.04
CA PHE A 300 6.59 1.50 -13.62
C PHE A 300 6.62 0.23 -14.46
N TYR A 301 5.53 -0.08 -15.15
CA TYR A 301 5.48 -1.17 -16.11
C TYR A 301 4.33 -0.91 -17.10
N PRO A 302 4.50 -1.28 -18.39
CA PRO A 302 3.49 -1.01 -19.41
C PRO A 302 2.29 -1.94 -19.22
N TYR A 303 1.24 -1.43 -18.57
CA TYR A 303 -0.06 -2.10 -18.50
C TYR A 303 -1.08 -1.43 -19.39
N GLN A 304 -2.05 -2.24 -19.84
CA GLN A 304 -3.34 -1.70 -20.23
C GLN A 304 -4.07 -1.31 -18.95
N MET A 305 -4.34 -0.02 -18.83
CA MET A 305 -5.13 0.51 -17.73
C MET A 305 -6.54 0.84 -18.20
N GLU A 306 -7.50 0.69 -17.32
CA GLU A 306 -8.90 0.96 -17.55
C GLU A 306 -9.39 1.91 -16.46
N LEU A 307 -10.10 2.95 -16.88
CA LEU A 307 -10.83 3.84 -16.00
C LEU A 307 -12.27 3.34 -15.92
N ILE A 308 -12.76 3.10 -14.70
CA ILE A 308 -14.04 2.44 -14.45
C ILE A 308 -14.82 3.25 -13.39
N PHE A 309 -16.14 3.12 -13.42
CA PHE A 309 -17.01 3.62 -12.35
C PHE A 309 -17.06 2.66 -11.18
N GLY A 310 -16.78 3.17 -9.99
CA GLY A 310 -17.03 2.50 -8.72
C GLY A 310 -18.25 3.09 -8.01
N LEU A 311 -18.78 2.31 -7.08
CA LEU A 311 -19.76 2.75 -6.10
C LEU A 311 -19.10 2.68 -4.73
N GLY A 312 -19.25 3.73 -3.93
CA GLY A 312 -18.86 3.77 -2.53
C GLY A 312 -20.02 4.21 -1.66
N VAL A 313 -19.92 3.92 -0.37
CA VAL A 313 -20.84 4.45 0.66
C VAL A 313 -19.98 5.23 1.64
N SER A 314 -20.25 6.54 1.78
CA SER A 314 -19.44 7.37 2.68
C SER A 314 -19.98 7.31 4.11
N ASP A 315 -19.25 6.66 5.03
CA ASP A 315 -19.31 6.96 6.48
C ASP A 315 -18.22 7.99 6.87
N HIS A 316 -17.32 8.32 5.93
CA HIS A 316 -16.12 9.13 6.16
C HIS A 316 -16.39 10.53 6.77
N TYR A 317 -17.61 11.05 6.59
CA TYR A 317 -17.98 12.45 6.90
C TYR A 317 -19.06 12.63 7.96
N GLN A 318 -19.36 11.61 8.79
CA GLN A 318 -20.48 11.66 9.77
C GLN A 318 -21.86 11.88 9.12
N HIS A 319 -21.96 11.72 7.80
CA HIS A 319 -23.23 11.62 7.11
C HIS A 319 -23.69 10.19 7.23
N SER A 320 -24.98 10.02 7.50
CA SER A 320 -25.62 8.75 7.82
C SER A 320 -25.17 7.63 6.88
N TYR A 321 -25.23 6.39 7.37
CA TYR A 321 -25.00 5.11 6.68
C TYR A 321 -25.81 4.89 5.38
N THR A 322 -26.28 5.94 4.70
CA THR A 322 -27.42 5.98 3.78
C THR A 322 -27.10 6.57 2.42
N ASP A 323 -25.94 7.22 2.24
CA ASP A 323 -25.70 8.08 1.08
C ASP A 323 -24.63 7.47 0.14
N PRO A 324 -25.04 6.68 -0.87
CA PRO A 324 -24.12 6.17 -1.87
C PRO A 324 -23.55 7.31 -2.70
N PHE A 325 -22.29 7.17 -3.09
CA PHE A 325 -21.64 8.05 -4.05
C PHE A 325 -20.89 7.25 -5.11
N VAL A 326 -20.72 7.85 -6.29
CA VAL A 326 -19.89 7.28 -7.35
C VAL A 326 -18.49 7.88 -7.35
N HIS A 327 -17.51 7.05 -7.66
CA HIS A 327 -16.11 7.45 -7.77
C HIS A 327 -15.45 6.78 -8.96
N PRO A 328 -14.30 7.29 -9.45
CA PRO A 328 -13.53 6.60 -10.46
C PRO A 328 -12.56 5.63 -9.78
N TYR A 329 -12.29 4.50 -10.44
CA TYR A 329 -11.14 3.68 -10.09
C TYR A 329 -10.33 3.29 -11.32
N LEU A 330 -9.04 3.05 -11.10
CA LEU A 330 -8.08 2.61 -12.11
C LEU A 330 -7.86 1.12 -11.95
N ARG A 331 -7.94 0.38 -13.06
CA ARG A 331 -7.62 -1.05 -13.12
C ARG A 331 -6.47 -1.27 -14.09
N ALA A 332 -5.35 -1.80 -13.63
CA ALA A 332 -4.24 -2.24 -14.48
C ALA A 332 -4.34 -3.77 -14.65
N ARG A 333 -4.55 -4.20 -15.90
CA ARG A 333 -4.79 -5.62 -16.24
C ARG A 333 -3.59 -6.24 -16.95
N VAL A 334 -3.21 -7.45 -16.54
CA VAL A 334 -2.27 -8.30 -17.28
C VAL A 334 -2.75 -9.75 -17.31
N LYS A 335 -2.42 -10.47 -18.38
CA LYS A 335 -2.62 -11.92 -18.48
C LYS A 335 -1.24 -12.58 -18.61
N SER A 336 -0.89 -13.43 -17.66
CA SER A 336 0.42 -14.09 -17.59
C SER A 336 0.42 -15.19 -16.53
N GLU A 337 1.46 -16.03 -16.49
CA GLU A 337 1.70 -16.99 -15.39
C GLU A 337 2.00 -16.22 -14.09
N ASP A 338 3.08 -15.42 -14.10
CA ASP A 338 3.45 -14.53 -13.00
C ASP A 338 3.05 -13.08 -13.31
N ALA A 339 2.78 -12.29 -12.28
CA ALA A 339 2.63 -10.85 -12.42
C ALA A 339 3.43 -10.08 -11.36
N LYS A 340 3.86 -8.89 -11.76
CA LYS A 340 4.50 -7.91 -10.87
C LYS A 340 3.79 -6.60 -11.07
N TYR A 341 3.59 -5.80 -10.02
CA TYR A 341 3.17 -4.40 -10.14
C TYR A 341 4.10 -3.53 -9.31
N LEU A 342 4.62 -2.44 -9.88
CA LEU A 342 5.38 -1.44 -9.15
C LEU A 342 4.70 -0.08 -9.29
N VAL A 343 4.17 0.42 -8.18
CA VAL A 343 3.35 1.63 -8.12
C VAL A 343 3.93 2.61 -7.10
N VAL A 344 3.94 3.89 -7.44
CA VAL A 344 4.21 4.99 -6.50
C VAL A 344 2.97 5.84 -6.34
N LEU A 345 2.57 6.08 -5.10
CA LEU A 345 1.45 6.93 -4.73
C LEU A 345 1.99 8.11 -3.93
N TYR A 346 1.97 9.29 -4.54
CA TYR A 346 2.52 10.52 -3.99
C TYR A 346 1.41 11.54 -3.73
N PRO A 347 0.89 11.63 -2.50
CA PRO A 347 0.01 12.72 -2.09
C PRO A 347 0.67 14.07 -2.24
N PHE A 348 -0.10 15.10 -2.60
CA PHE A 348 0.39 16.47 -2.70
C PHE A 348 -0.69 17.47 -2.29
N LYS A 349 -0.26 18.62 -1.78
CA LYS A 349 -1.15 19.73 -1.43
C LYS A 349 -1.43 20.62 -2.63
N LYS A 350 -0.42 21.07 -3.38
CA LYS A 350 -0.61 21.94 -4.54
C LYS A 350 0.03 21.36 -5.79
N LYS A 351 -0.41 21.85 -6.96
CA LYS A 351 0.18 21.46 -8.26
C LYS A 351 1.70 21.65 -8.31
N ASP A 352 2.20 22.70 -7.65
CA ASP A 352 3.64 22.99 -7.57
C ASP A 352 4.41 22.05 -6.61
N ASP A 353 3.70 21.27 -5.79
CA ASP A 353 4.28 20.23 -4.95
C ASP A 353 4.50 18.91 -5.71
N ILE A 354 3.95 18.79 -6.93
CA ILE A 354 4.13 17.64 -7.82
C ILE A 354 5.53 17.68 -8.43
N LYS A 355 6.52 17.32 -7.62
CA LYS A 355 7.92 17.27 -7.99
C LYS A 355 8.39 15.94 -8.61
N PRO A 356 7.79 14.76 -8.33
CA PRO A 356 8.39 13.51 -8.75
C PRO A 356 8.23 13.25 -10.26
N GLU A 357 9.36 13.05 -10.92
CA GLU A 357 9.44 12.46 -12.27
C GLU A 357 9.55 10.94 -12.17
N PHE A 358 8.75 10.22 -12.94
CA PHE A 358 8.73 8.76 -12.99
C PHE A 358 9.39 8.24 -14.27
N ILE A 359 10.47 7.47 -14.11
CA ILE A 359 11.25 6.93 -15.22
C ILE A 359 11.26 5.41 -15.14
N TYR A 360 10.78 4.75 -16.20
CA TYR A 360 10.84 3.31 -16.38
C TYR A 360 12.09 2.90 -17.19
N GLU A 361 12.84 1.92 -16.72
CA GLU A 361 13.95 1.31 -17.46
C GLU A 361 13.80 -0.21 -17.48
N LYS A 362 13.59 -0.81 -18.66
CA LYS A 362 13.52 -2.26 -18.86
C LYS A 362 14.83 -2.80 -19.42
N LYS A 363 15.62 -3.45 -18.58
CA LYS A 363 16.80 -4.26 -18.97
C LYS A 363 16.86 -5.55 -18.15
N GLY A 364 15.75 -6.29 -18.09
CA GLY A 364 15.60 -7.47 -17.21
C GLY A 364 15.34 -7.14 -15.73
N ILE A 365 15.35 -5.86 -15.38
CA ILE A 365 14.95 -5.31 -14.07
C ILE A 365 13.82 -4.30 -14.30
N ILE A 366 12.91 -4.18 -13.33
CA ILE A 366 11.96 -3.06 -13.29
C ILE A 366 12.61 -1.96 -12.47
N CYS A 367 12.80 -0.79 -13.06
CA CYS A 367 13.34 0.39 -12.37
C CYS A 367 12.29 1.49 -12.35
N GLY A 368 12.00 2.04 -11.16
CA GLY A 368 11.29 3.29 -10.98
C GLY A 368 12.19 4.36 -10.38
N LYS A 369 12.00 5.61 -10.77
CA LYS A 369 12.72 6.77 -10.21
C LYS A 369 11.69 7.77 -9.70
N VAL A 370 12.01 8.45 -8.61
CA VAL A 370 11.22 9.52 -7.99
C VAL A 370 12.19 10.65 -7.69
N LYS A 371 12.14 11.72 -8.47
CA LYS A 371 13.08 12.85 -8.34
C LYS A 371 12.40 14.08 -7.78
N TYR A 372 12.89 14.66 -6.69
CA TYR A 372 12.38 15.93 -6.16
C TYR A 372 13.50 16.76 -5.55
N GLY A 373 13.62 18.02 -6.02
CA GLY A 373 14.73 18.89 -5.66
C GLY A 373 16.09 18.27 -6.00
N LYS A 374 16.96 18.14 -5.01
CA LYS A 374 18.31 17.54 -5.13
C LYS A 374 18.34 16.04 -4.86
N ARG A 375 17.19 15.45 -4.53
CA ARG A 375 17.05 14.03 -4.20
C ARG A 375 16.53 13.23 -5.39
N LEU A 376 17.09 12.05 -5.54
CA LEU A 376 16.67 11.03 -6.48
C LEU A 376 16.51 9.71 -5.72
N ASP A 377 15.28 9.25 -5.61
CA ASP A 377 14.96 7.95 -5.08
C ASP A 377 14.78 6.98 -6.24
N ILE A 378 15.38 5.80 -6.14
CA ILE A 378 15.38 4.77 -7.18
C ILE A 378 14.90 3.46 -6.57
N ILE A 379 13.95 2.84 -7.22
CA ILE A 379 13.40 1.53 -6.88
C ILE A 379 13.83 0.55 -7.97
N TYR A 380 14.44 -0.55 -7.55
CA TYR A 380 14.80 -1.66 -8.43
C TYR A 380 14.11 -2.93 -7.96
N VAL A 381 13.50 -3.64 -8.90
CA VAL A 381 12.96 -4.98 -8.68
C VAL A 381 13.75 -5.95 -9.55
N GLY A 382 14.32 -6.96 -8.89
CA GLY A 382 15.11 -8.01 -9.51
C GLY A 382 14.26 -9.07 -10.21
N ASP A 383 14.93 -9.82 -11.08
CA ASP A 383 14.40 -11.07 -11.61
C ASP A 383 14.68 -12.23 -10.64
N LYS A 384 13.81 -13.25 -10.60
CA LYS A 384 13.82 -14.38 -9.66
C LYS A 384 15.20 -15.05 -9.54
N ARG A 385 16.00 -15.03 -10.61
CA ARG A 385 17.26 -15.80 -10.73
C ARG A 385 18.56 -14.99 -10.61
N ASN A 386 18.55 -13.69 -10.94
CA ASN A 386 19.79 -12.94 -11.24
C ASN A 386 20.06 -11.73 -10.32
N GLY A 387 19.22 -11.49 -9.31
CA GLY A 387 19.32 -10.29 -8.48
C GLY A 387 19.09 -9.02 -9.31
N ILE A 388 19.73 -7.91 -8.91
CA ILE A 388 19.61 -6.61 -9.56
C ILE A 388 20.99 -6.17 -10.03
N SER A 389 21.13 -5.93 -11.33
CA SER A 389 22.33 -5.34 -11.92
C SER A 389 21.97 -4.25 -12.93
N SER A 390 22.45 -3.04 -12.70
CA SER A 390 22.37 -1.88 -13.60
C SER A 390 23.74 -1.20 -13.68
N ASP A 391 23.88 -0.19 -14.56
CA ASP A 391 25.15 0.51 -14.81
C ASP A 391 25.82 1.01 -13.51
N ASN A 392 25.02 1.45 -12.54
CA ASN A 392 25.51 2.02 -11.29
C ASN A 392 25.17 1.20 -10.05
N LEU A 393 24.37 0.13 -10.13
CA LEU A 393 23.92 -0.60 -8.94
C LEU A 393 24.02 -2.10 -9.14
N LYS A 394 24.61 -2.80 -8.16
CA LYS A 394 24.55 -4.26 -8.06
C LYS A 394 24.05 -4.67 -6.69
N SER A 395 23.06 -5.56 -6.67
CA SER A 395 22.52 -6.15 -5.45
C SER A 395 22.03 -7.56 -5.75
N ASP A 396 22.05 -8.42 -4.74
CA ASP A 396 21.43 -9.75 -4.79
C ASP A 396 20.02 -9.78 -4.19
N GLY A 397 19.52 -8.62 -3.74
CA GLY A 397 18.17 -8.46 -3.21
C GLY A 397 17.11 -8.54 -4.31
N LYS A 398 15.89 -8.92 -3.90
CA LYS A 398 14.71 -8.94 -4.78
C LYS A 398 14.14 -7.55 -5.03
N LEU A 399 14.13 -6.70 -4.00
CA LEU A 399 13.65 -5.32 -4.04
C LEU A 399 14.71 -4.44 -3.39
N VAL A 400 15.06 -3.35 -4.07
CA VAL A 400 16.01 -2.35 -3.58
C VAL A 400 15.40 -0.97 -3.71
N PHE A 401 15.41 -0.21 -2.62
CA PHE A 401 15.21 1.23 -2.64
C PHE A 401 16.55 1.92 -2.36
N LEU A 402 16.89 2.92 -3.14
CA LEU A 402 18.11 3.71 -2.98
C LEU A 402 17.76 5.20 -3.09
N SER A 403 18.02 5.96 -2.03
CA SER A 403 17.92 7.41 -2.02
C SER A 403 19.30 8.02 -2.24
N ILE A 404 19.37 8.97 -3.18
CA ILE A 404 20.58 9.67 -3.59
C ILE A 404 20.36 11.17 -3.42
N GLU A 405 21.30 11.85 -2.77
CA GLU A 405 21.30 13.30 -2.64
C GLU A 405 22.65 13.86 -3.08
N ASN A 406 22.65 14.88 -3.93
CA ASN A 406 23.87 15.46 -4.52
C ASN A 406 24.79 14.39 -5.16
N GLY A 407 24.21 13.36 -5.77
CA GLY A 407 24.94 12.27 -6.43
C GLY A 407 25.51 11.19 -5.50
N ASN A 408 25.29 11.28 -4.19
CA ASN A 408 25.76 10.32 -3.19
C ASN A 408 24.60 9.53 -2.56
N PRO A 409 24.75 8.21 -2.33
CA PRO A 409 23.80 7.44 -1.54
C PRO A 409 23.63 8.01 -0.13
N VAL A 410 22.39 8.28 0.27
CA VAL A 410 22.05 8.75 1.64
C VAL A 410 21.27 7.70 2.43
N SER A 411 20.48 6.87 1.77
CA SER A 411 19.84 5.71 2.41
C SER A 411 19.54 4.61 1.40
N CYS A 412 19.42 3.38 1.87
CA CYS A 412 18.90 2.29 1.06
C CYS A 412 18.15 1.26 1.88
N LEU A 413 17.30 0.48 1.21
CA LEU A 413 16.66 -0.73 1.69
C LEU A 413 16.96 -1.84 0.68
N VAL A 414 17.32 -3.03 1.17
CA VAL A 414 17.46 -4.26 0.40
C VAL A 414 16.56 -5.32 1.04
N VAL A 415 15.64 -5.89 0.27
CA VAL A 415 14.74 -6.97 0.71
C VAL A 415 15.21 -8.31 0.14
N ARG A 416 15.24 -9.35 0.99
CA ARG A 416 15.68 -10.71 0.64
C ARG A 416 17.06 -10.76 -0.03
N GLY A 417 18.00 -10.01 0.52
CA GLY A 417 19.36 -9.90 0.00
C GLY A 417 20.38 -9.76 1.12
N LYS A 418 21.66 -9.75 0.74
CA LYS A 418 22.77 -9.49 1.68
C LYS A 418 23.71 -8.39 1.24
N ARG A 419 23.60 -7.93 -0.01
CA ARG A 419 24.58 -6.99 -0.56
C ARG A 419 23.94 -5.94 -1.43
N ILE A 420 24.48 -4.73 -1.35
CA ILE A 420 24.25 -3.66 -2.32
C ILE A 420 25.53 -2.86 -2.51
N SER A 421 25.83 -2.56 -3.78
CA SER A 421 26.91 -1.68 -4.19
C SER A 421 26.38 -0.63 -5.15
N TYR A 422 26.94 0.58 -5.05
CA TYR A 422 26.63 1.70 -5.93
C TYR A 422 27.92 2.32 -6.49
N LYS A 423 28.00 2.47 -7.81
CA LYS A 423 29.19 2.94 -8.56
C LYS A 423 30.46 2.19 -8.15
N GLY A 424 30.35 0.85 -8.07
CA GLY A 424 31.44 -0.05 -7.69
C GLY A 424 31.79 -0.05 -6.19
N LYS A 425 31.16 0.81 -5.37
CA LYS A 425 31.40 0.87 -3.93
C LYS A 425 30.32 0.11 -3.17
N GLU A 426 30.72 -0.89 -2.39
CA GLU A 426 29.84 -1.59 -1.45
C GLU A 426 29.29 -0.61 -0.42
N LEU A 427 27.97 -0.62 -0.20
CA LEU A 427 27.32 0.22 0.81
C LEU A 427 27.05 -0.59 2.08
N VAL A 428 26.52 -1.80 1.91
CA VAL A 428 26.37 -2.80 2.96
C VAL A 428 26.59 -4.20 2.38
N SER A 429 27.24 -5.05 3.16
CA SER A 429 27.38 -6.48 2.90
C SER A 429 27.18 -7.24 4.21
N LEU A 430 26.38 -8.30 4.13
CA LEU A 430 26.11 -9.21 5.22
C LEU A 430 26.73 -10.59 4.92
N SER A 431 27.03 -11.39 5.94
CA SER A 431 27.47 -12.78 5.71
C SER A 431 26.34 -13.62 5.09
N GLU A 432 25.13 -13.45 5.60
CA GLU A 432 23.93 -14.20 5.22
C GLU A 432 22.84 -13.30 4.64
N LYS A 433 21.92 -13.91 3.86
CA LYS A 433 20.72 -13.21 3.40
C LYS A 433 19.77 -12.97 4.57
N VAL A 434 19.18 -11.78 4.59
CA VAL A 434 18.19 -11.37 5.59
C VAL A 434 16.88 -11.03 4.91
N ASP A 435 15.78 -10.95 5.68
CA ASP A 435 14.48 -10.57 5.13
C ASP A 435 14.50 -9.12 4.65
N SER A 436 15.14 -8.24 5.41
CA SER A 436 15.44 -6.87 4.98
C SER A 436 16.64 -6.25 5.69
N VAL A 437 17.32 -5.33 5.02
CA VAL A 437 18.30 -4.42 5.62
C VAL A 437 18.08 -3.01 5.10
N ALA A 438 17.93 -2.05 6.01
CA ALA A 438 17.83 -0.63 5.72
C ALA A 438 18.98 0.13 6.39
N ILE A 439 19.60 1.07 5.67
CA ILE A 439 20.63 1.95 6.23
C ILE A 439 20.44 3.40 5.80
N LYS A 440 20.89 4.34 6.64
CA LYS A 440 21.01 5.76 6.33
C LYS A 440 22.35 6.30 6.79
N TYR A 441 23.02 7.00 5.89
CA TYR A 441 24.24 7.73 6.17
C TYR A 441 23.92 9.12 6.71
N LYS A 442 24.59 9.50 7.80
CA LYS A 442 24.68 10.86 8.34
C LYS A 442 26.15 11.26 8.39
N ASN A 443 26.43 12.55 8.57
CA ASN A 443 27.79 13.10 8.48
C ASN A 443 28.82 12.38 9.36
N ASP A 444 28.41 11.98 10.57
CA ASP A 444 29.22 11.41 11.64
C ASP A 444 28.80 9.98 12.06
N LYS A 445 27.67 9.49 11.54
CA LYS A 445 27.13 8.18 11.90
C LYS A 445 26.39 7.49 10.75
N LEU A 446 26.31 6.18 10.83
CA LEU A 446 25.40 5.36 10.04
C LEU A 446 24.39 4.74 10.99
N ILE A 447 23.12 4.80 10.63
CA ILE A 447 22.04 4.09 11.33
C ILE A 447 21.48 3.03 10.40
N GLY A 448 21.01 1.93 10.96
CA GLY A 448 20.35 0.92 10.16
C GLY A 448 19.47 -0.02 10.97
N HIS A 449 18.73 -0.83 10.23
CA HIS A 449 17.83 -1.85 10.72
C HIS A 449 18.02 -3.10 9.88
N ILE A 450 18.02 -4.27 10.52
CA ILE A 450 17.98 -5.58 9.86
C ILE A 450 16.82 -6.36 10.44
N ASN A 451 16.04 -7.01 9.59
CA ASN A 451 15.01 -7.96 9.99
C ASN A 451 15.36 -9.35 9.46
N GLY A 452 15.20 -10.38 10.29
CA GLY A 452 15.42 -11.77 9.91
C GLY A 452 15.54 -12.74 11.08
N SER A 453 15.86 -13.99 10.78
CA SER A 453 16.13 -15.03 11.79
C SER A 453 17.46 -15.72 11.49
N ILE A 454 18.57 -15.06 11.84
CA ILE A 454 19.94 -15.48 11.50
C ILE A 454 20.79 -15.53 12.76
N SER A 455 21.46 -16.65 12.98
CA SER A 455 22.54 -16.78 13.97
C SER A 455 23.87 -16.38 13.35
N ASP A 456 24.76 -15.74 14.14
CA ASP A 456 26.13 -15.43 13.71
C ASP A 456 26.25 -14.52 12.47
N LEU A 457 25.42 -13.46 12.39
CA LEU A 457 25.44 -12.50 11.29
C LEU A 457 26.62 -11.53 11.40
N ASN A 458 27.35 -11.35 10.30
CA ASN A 458 28.34 -10.29 10.15
C ASN A 458 27.73 -9.12 9.36
N ILE A 459 27.93 -7.90 9.86
CA ILE A 459 27.43 -6.67 9.25
C ILE A 459 28.63 -5.81 8.87
N LYS A 460 28.85 -5.64 7.57
CA LYS A 460 29.91 -4.80 7.01
C LYS A 460 29.31 -3.59 6.31
N VAL A 461 29.74 -2.39 6.71
CA VAL A 461 29.28 -1.12 6.14
C VAL A 461 30.46 -0.28 5.65
N LYS A 462 30.19 0.59 4.69
CA LYS A 462 31.20 1.52 4.15
C LYS A 462 31.53 2.64 5.15
N GLY A 463 32.82 2.90 5.33
CA GLY A 463 33.35 3.97 6.16
C GLY A 463 34.05 3.49 7.42
N LYS A 464 34.85 4.37 8.00
CA LYS A 464 35.60 4.15 9.24
C LYS A 464 34.82 4.70 10.44
N PHE A 465 34.47 3.82 11.36
CA PHE A 465 33.74 4.14 12.59
C PHE A 465 34.48 3.56 13.79
N SER A 466 34.50 4.26 14.93
CA SER A 466 35.20 3.81 16.14
C SER A 466 34.27 3.20 17.18
N LYS A 467 32.96 3.44 17.05
CA LYS A 467 31.96 2.99 18.02
C LYS A 467 30.77 2.35 17.31
N CYS A 468 30.42 1.14 17.74
CA CYS A 468 29.34 0.36 17.17
C CYS A 468 28.36 -0.05 18.27
N MET A 469 27.06 0.12 18.01
CA MET A 469 25.99 -0.17 18.96
C MET A 469 24.87 -0.93 18.27
N ILE A 470 24.23 -1.84 19.01
CA ILE A 470 23.05 -2.57 18.56
C ILE A 470 21.94 -2.49 19.60
N ARG A 471 20.70 -2.65 19.15
CA ARG A 471 19.52 -2.80 19.99
C ARG A 471 18.63 -3.85 19.33
N ALA A 472 18.26 -4.88 20.10
CA ALA A 472 17.16 -5.75 19.67
C ALA A 472 15.87 -4.93 19.73
N ASP A 473 15.17 -4.82 18.61
CA ASP A 473 13.90 -4.13 18.61
C ASP A 473 12.85 -5.06 19.22
N GLY A 474 12.05 -4.53 20.16
CA GLY A 474 10.88 -5.26 20.64
C GLY A 474 9.86 -5.38 19.50
N LYS A 475 8.77 -6.12 19.75
CA LYS A 475 7.63 -5.99 18.84
C LYS A 475 7.19 -4.50 18.83
N PRO A 476 7.03 -3.86 17.66
CA PRO A 476 6.76 -2.43 17.53
C PRO A 476 5.33 -2.02 17.97
N ASP A 477 4.48 -2.98 18.35
CA ASP A 477 3.15 -2.78 18.96
C ASP A 477 3.20 -2.50 20.47
N MET A 478 4.39 -2.54 21.10
CA MET A 478 4.55 -2.32 22.54
C MET A 478 4.82 -0.83 22.85
N PRO A 479 4.29 -0.28 23.97
CA PRO A 479 4.65 1.05 24.46
C PRO A 479 6.18 1.17 24.64
N LYS A 480 6.73 2.37 24.40
CA LYS A 480 8.18 2.73 24.31
C LYS A 480 9.16 1.61 24.68
N ASN A 481 9.91 1.13 23.69
CA ASN A 481 10.74 -0.06 23.77
C ASN A 481 11.71 -0.03 24.99
N PRO A 482 11.64 -1.02 25.91
CA PRO A 482 12.49 -1.08 27.10
C PRO A 482 13.94 -1.47 26.80
N ASN A 483 14.23 -1.93 25.57
CA ASN A 483 15.55 -2.45 25.22
C ASN A 483 16.59 -1.34 25.07
N LYS A 484 17.66 -1.44 25.86
CA LYS A 484 18.79 -0.50 25.83
C LYS A 484 19.76 -0.84 24.70
N TRP A 485 20.34 0.20 24.10
CA TRP A 485 21.50 0.09 23.21
C TRP A 485 22.67 -0.59 23.93
N LYS A 486 23.30 -1.56 23.25
CA LYS A 486 24.48 -2.28 23.72
C LYS A 486 25.66 -1.95 22.80
N LYS A 487 26.80 -1.59 23.39
CA LYS A 487 28.06 -1.44 22.64
C LYS A 487 28.56 -2.82 22.21
N VAL A 488 29.01 -2.92 20.96
CA VAL A 488 29.63 -4.13 20.40
C VAL A 488 31.00 -3.81 19.86
N ASN A 489 31.86 -4.83 19.81
CA ASN A 489 33.15 -4.71 19.16
C ASN A 489 32.95 -4.59 17.65
N CYS A 490 33.73 -3.73 17.02
CA CYS A 490 33.80 -3.66 15.57
C CYS A 490 35.23 -3.52 15.07
N TYR A 491 35.43 -4.00 13.85
CA TYR A 491 36.71 -4.05 13.17
C TYR A 491 36.67 -3.02 12.04
N SER A 492 37.53 -2.01 12.14
CA SER A 492 37.51 -0.86 11.24
C SER A 492 38.79 -0.76 10.44
N SER A 493 38.63 -0.47 9.15
CA SER A 493 39.69 -0.04 8.24
C SER A 493 39.35 1.37 7.72
N ASP A 494 40.17 1.91 6.81
CA ASP A 494 39.87 3.20 6.18
C ASP A 494 38.67 3.13 5.22
N GLU A 495 38.31 1.94 4.73
CA GLU A 495 37.23 1.78 3.75
C GLU A 495 35.93 1.23 4.34
N PHE A 496 36.00 0.41 5.38
CA PHE A 496 34.83 -0.28 5.95
C PHE A 496 34.95 -0.47 7.47
N THR A 497 33.80 -0.68 8.10
CA THR A 497 33.68 -1.15 9.48
C THR A 497 32.76 -2.35 9.54
N GLU A 498 33.14 -3.35 10.34
CA GLU A 498 32.43 -4.63 10.44
C GLU A 498 32.12 -4.98 11.89
N ILE A 499 30.88 -5.42 12.14
CA ILE A 499 30.47 -6.09 13.37
C ILE A 499 30.33 -7.59 13.04
N LYS A 500 30.79 -8.47 13.93
CA LYS A 500 30.74 -9.92 13.72
C LYS A 500 29.89 -10.64 14.76
N GLY A 501 29.30 -11.75 14.34
CA GLY A 501 28.61 -12.71 15.19
C GLY A 501 27.39 -12.15 15.94
N ILE A 502 26.52 -11.47 15.21
CA ILE A 502 25.28 -10.92 15.74
C ILE A 502 24.14 -11.92 15.54
N ASP A 503 23.44 -12.26 16.61
CA ASP A 503 22.19 -13.02 16.50
C ASP A 503 21.02 -12.07 16.21
N VAL A 504 20.33 -12.32 15.10
CA VAL A 504 19.13 -11.61 14.67
C VAL A 504 17.93 -12.53 14.84
N LYS A 505 16.98 -12.12 15.67
CA LYS A 505 15.70 -12.81 15.91
C LYS A 505 14.57 -11.79 15.79
N GLY A 506 14.05 -11.61 14.58
CA GLY A 506 13.19 -10.48 14.22
C GLY A 506 14.03 -9.25 13.87
N GLY A 507 13.69 -8.10 14.45
CA GLY A 507 14.33 -6.81 14.14
C GLY A 507 15.52 -6.48 15.05
N ILE A 508 16.61 -6.00 14.45
CA ILE A 508 17.70 -5.32 15.17
C ILE A 508 17.96 -3.94 14.57
N SER A 509 18.14 -2.95 15.43
CA SER A 509 18.65 -1.64 15.05
C SER A 509 20.14 -1.55 15.37
N PHE A 510 20.90 -0.86 14.53
CA PHE A 510 22.34 -0.66 14.72
C PHE A 510 22.78 0.76 14.39
N ILE A 511 23.85 1.19 15.05
CA ILE A 511 24.49 2.49 14.84
C ILE A 511 26.01 2.30 14.78
N PHE A 512 26.62 2.92 13.78
CA PHE A 512 28.07 3.10 13.68
C PHE A 512 28.39 4.60 13.81
N GLU A 513 29.25 4.99 14.74
CA GLU A 513 29.64 6.39 15.00
C GLU A 513 31.16 6.56 14.82
N LYS A 514 31.58 7.69 14.26
CA LYS A 514 33.00 7.99 14.00
C LYS A 514 33.82 8.08 15.27
#